data_AF-A0A7X7WXI0-F1
#
_entry.id   AF-A0A7X7WXI0-F1
#
_cell.length_a   1.000
_cell.length_b   1.000
_cell.length_c   1.000
_cell.angle_alpha   90.00
_cell.angle_beta   90.00
_cell.angle_gamma   90.00
#
_symmetry.space_group_name_H-M   'P 1'
#
loop_
_entity.id
_entity.type
_entity.pdbx_description
1 polymer ?
#
loop_
_entity_poly.entity_id
_entity_poly.type
_entity_poly.pdbx_seq_one_letter_code
_entity_poly.pdbx_strand_id
1 'polypeptide(L)'
;MKITLKDIIRWEQLTGKSFFNIDYSNEDDLEYLLYVCDNSEVTFDTFKEVFKNRKVVDKMLGEFNRYLALSSQFMPGQDDGKGGEKDTRYMKDIVSFIIVSGVDPHFVMEEMELQDLPLIMKALETKRRISLEDKRTFTYLTMLPHMDTSKLKNGMEDILSFPWDKEKPKAPKQPVMSEEEFDRIMEQYKKHDNGTT
;
A
#
# COMPACT_ATOMS: atom_id res chain seq x y z
N MET A 1 10.97 15.76 3.32
CA MET A 1 9.83 15.21 4.08
C MET A 1 9.65 13.72 3.78
N LYS A 2 9.36 12.92 4.82
CA LYS A 2 8.95 11.50 4.74
C LYS A 2 7.57 11.42 5.39
N ILE A 3 6.61 10.72 4.80
CA ILE A 3 5.27 10.54 5.39
C ILE A 3 5.11 9.07 5.78
N THR A 4 4.96 8.85 7.08
CA THR A 4 4.79 7.52 7.68
C THR A 4 3.30 7.21 7.88
N LEU A 5 2.97 5.94 8.11
CA LEU A 5 1.61 5.56 8.47
C LEU A 5 1.15 6.18 9.80
N LYS A 6 2.09 6.44 10.73
CA LYS A 6 1.80 7.16 11.97
C LYS A 6 1.32 8.58 11.70
N ASP A 7 1.97 9.31 10.79
CA ASP A 7 1.57 10.69 10.44
C ASP A 7 0.14 10.71 9.89
N ILE A 8 -0.18 9.77 9.01
CA ILE A 8 -1.52 9.57 8.46
C ILE A 8 -2.54 9.28 9.57
N ILE A 9 -2.21 8.39 10.52
CA ILE A 9 -3.10 8.09 11.66
C ILE A 9 -3.31 9.32 12.54
N ARG A 10 -2.27 10.13 12.78
CA ARG A 10 -2.39 11.38 13.55
C ARG A 10 -3.29 12.38 12.85
N TRP A 11 -3.19 12.48 11.53
CA TRP A 11 -4.12 13.29 10.74
C TRP A 11 -5.56 12.80 10.91
N GLU A 12 -5.82 11.50 10.79
CA GLU A 12 -7.19 10.94 10.98
C GLU A 12 -7.73 11.20 12.40
N GLN A 13 -6.85 11.20 13.42
CA GLN A 13 -7.21 11.51 14.80
C GLN A 13 -7.57 12.98 15.00
N LEU A 14 -6.90 13.89 14.30
CA LEU A 14 -7.17 15.34 14.36
C LEU A 14 -8.45 15.72 13.61
N THR A 15 -8.65 15.16 12.43
CA THR A 15 -9.78 15.53 11.56
C THR A 15 -11.04 14.70 11.84
N GLY A 16 -10.90 13.51 12.44
CA GLY A 16 -11.99 12.55 12.59
C GLY A 16 -12.50 12.00 11.26
N LYS A 17 -11.73 12.15 10.18
CA LYS A 17 -12.04 11.66 8.83
C LYS A 17 -11.11 10.50 8.48
N SER A 18 -11.57 9.60 7.62
CA SER A 18 -10.70 8.61 7.00
C SER A 18 -9.77 9.28 5.99
N PHE A 19 -8.49 8.89 5.98
CA PHE A 19 -7.48 9.43 5.08
C PHE A 19 -7.81 9.21 3.60
N PHE A 20 -8.58 8.17 3.28
CA PHE A 20 -9.05 7.91 1.91
C PHE A 20 -10.05 8.97 1.39
N ASN A 21 -10.57 9.82 2.28
CA ASN A 21 -11.51 10.89 1.94
C ASN A 21 -10.90 12.29 2.15
N ILE A 22 -9.57 12.41 2.16
CA ILE A 22 -8.89 13.70 2.29
C ILE A 22 -9.23 14.63 1.12
N ASP A 23 -9.52 15.90 1.42
CA ASP A 23 -9.73 16.94 0.42
C ASP A 23 -8.52 17.89 0.38
N TYR A 24 -7.67 17.73 -0.64
CA TYR A 24 -6.50 18.61 -0.84
C TYR A 24 -6.87 20.05 -1.21
N SER A 25 -8.14 20.33 -1.51
CA SER A 25 -8.64 21.70 -1.77
C SER A 25 -9.06 22.41 -0.48
N ASN A 26 -9.21 21.66 0.62
CA ASN A 26 -9.57 22.19 1.92
C ASN A 26 -8.30 22.63 2.67
N GLU A 27 -8.26 23.91 3.06
CA GLU A 27 -7.11 24.52 3.74
C GLU A 27 -6.83 23.83 5.09
N ASP A 28 -7.86 23.56 5.89
CA ASP A 28 -7.71 22.90 7.19
C ASP A 28 -7.12 21.48 7.03
N ASP A 29 -7.64 20.68 6.09
CA ASP A 29 -7.16 19.31 5.87
C ASP A 29 -5.68 19.30 5.45
N LEU A 30 -5.26 20.27 4.64
CA LEU A 30 -3.88 20.46 4.22
C LEU A 30 -2.98 20.97 5.35
N GLU A 31 -3.43 21.94 6.14
CA GLU A 31 -2.70 22.46 7.30
C GLU A 31 -2.46 21.36 8.34
N TYR A 32 -3.49 20.57 8.67
CA TYR A 32 -3.34 19.42 9.56
C TYR A 32 -2.35 18.40 9.02
N LEU A 33 -2.35 18.16 7.70
CA LEU A 33 -1.44 17.21 7.08
C LEU A 33 0.01 17.70 7.15
N LEU A 34 0.25 18.97 6.82
CA LEU A 34 1.57 19.59 6.92
C LEU A 34 2.09 19.59 8.37
N TYR A 35 1.20 19.86 9.33
CA TYR A 35 1.53 19.83 10.75
C TYR A 35 2.01 18.44 11.20
N VAL A 36 1.26 17.37 10.89
CA VAL A 36 1.67 16.02 11.32
C VAL A 36 2.94 15.56 10.61
N CYS A 37 3.17 15.96 9.36
CA CYS A 37 4.36 15.57 8.60
C CYS A 37 5.64 16.31 9.04
N ASP A 38 5.51 17.50 9.61
CA ASP A 38 6.65 18.27 10.11
C ASP A 38 7.33 17.61 11.32
N ASN A 39 6.62 16.71 12.02
CA ASN A 39 7.09 16.06 13.24
C ASN A 39 7.51 17.06 14.33
N SER A 40 6.90 18.24 14.35
CA SER A 40 7.15 19.22 15.39
C SER A 40 6.55 18.78 16.74
N GLU A 41 7.31 18.90 17.82
CA GLU A 41 6.85 18.61 19.18
C GLU A 41 6.01 19.75 19.78
N VAL A 42 5.31 20.52 18.94
CA VAL A 42 4.45 21.64 19.35
C VAL A 42 2.99 21.31 19.09
N THR A 43 2.08 21.97 19.81
CA THR A 43 0.64 21.85 19.55
C THR A 43 0.25 22.51 18.22
N PHE A 44 -0.84 22.06 17.60
CA PHE A 44 -1.34 22.65 16.36
C PHE A 44 -1.62 24.16 16.48
N ASP A 45 -2.16 24.61 17.62
CA ASP A 45 -2.43 26.04 17.85
C ASP A 45 -1.16 26.90 17.80
N THR A 46 -0.03 26.36 18.30
CA THR A 46 1.27 27.03 18.19
C THR A 46 1.82 26.93 16.76
N PHE A 47 1.59 25.79 16.10
CA PHE A 47 2.03 25.55 14.74
C PHE A 47 1.37 26.49 13.72
N LYS A 48 0.14 26.96 13.97
CA LYS A 48 -0.55 27.93 13.10
C LYS A 48 0.25 29.21 12.86
N GLU A 49 1.12 29.61 13.78
CA GLU A 49 2.00 30.76 13.60
C GLU A 49 2.99 30.54 12.45
N VAL A 50 3.36 29.30 12.15
CA VAL A 50 4.23 28.92 11.02
C VAL A 50 3.55 29.24 9.69
N PHE A 51 2.22 29.04 9.58
CA PHE A 51 1.47 29.33 8.36
C PHE A 51 1.42 30.84 8.02
N LYS A 52 1.68 31.72 8.99
CA LYS A 52 1.81 33.16 8.73
C LYS A 52 3.07 33.51 7.92
N ASN A 53 4.09 32.65 7.94
CA ASN A 53 5.32 32.84 7.17
C ASN A 53 5.24 32.14 5.81
N ARG A 54 4.80 32.89 4.79
CA ARG A 54 4.64 32.40 3.41
C ARG A 54 5.86 31.65 2.87
N LYS A 55 7.08 32.10 3.17
CA LYS A 55 8.30 31.43 2.66
C LYS A 55 8.46 30.02 3.21
N VAL A 56 8.06 29.80 4.47
CA VAL A 56 8.12 28.48 5.10
C VAL A 56 7.03 27.58 4.52
N VAL A 57 5.82 28.10 4.39
CA VAL A 57 4.69 27.36 3.78
C VAL A 57 4.99 26.95 2.35
N ASP A 58 5.48 27.86 1.51
CA ASP A 58 5.84 27.58 0.12
C ASP A 58 6.90 26.46 0.04
N LYS A 59 7.87 26.46 0.97
CA LYS A 59 8.89 25.41 1.07
C LYS A 59 8.28 24.07 1.47
N MET A 60 7.43 24.04 2.51
CA MET A 60 6.78 22.81 2.98
C MET A 60 5.90 22.18 1.89
N LEU A 61 5.10 23.01 1.21
CA LEU A 61 4.28 22.58 0.07
C LEU A 61 5.13 22.04 -1.08
N GLY A 62 6.26 22.69 -1.39
CA GLY A 62 7.20 22.22 -2.39
C GLY A 62 7.79 20.84 -2.06
N GLU A 63 8.17 20.63 -0.80
CA GLU A 63 8.66 19.33 -0.33
C GLU A 63 7.58 18.26 -0.36
N PHE A 64 6.36 18.58 0.06
CA PHE A 64 5.21 17.69 0.02
C PHE A 64 4.85 17.27 -1.41
N ASN A 65 4.75 18.23 -2.33
CA ASN A 65 4.47 17.94 -3.75
C ASN A 65 5.54 17.04 -4.37
N ARG A 66 6.82 17.28 -4.05
CA ARG A 66 7.90 16.41 -4.50
C ARG A 66 7.78 14.99 -3.93
N TYR A 67 7.41 14.87 -2.66
CA TYR A 67 7.16 13.57 -2.03
C TYR A 67 5.99 12.83 -2.69
N LEU A 68 4.86 13.50 -2.95
CA LEU A 68 3.72 12.91 -3.65
C LEU A 68 4.09 12.44 -5.05
N ALA A 69 4.83 13.26 -5.80
CA ALA A 69 5.30 12.90 -7.15
C ALA A 69 6.29 11.72 -7.16
N LEU A 70 7.05 11.54 -6.08
CA LEU A 70 7.89 10.36 -5.89
C LEU A 70 7.03 9.14 -5.55
N SER A 71 6.12 9.28 -4.59
CA SER A 71 5.32 8.18 -4.05
C SER A 71 4.34 7.60 -5.06
N SER A 72 3.79 8.43 -5.94
CA SER A 72 2.87 8.00 -7.00
C SER A 72 3.53 7.03 -8.00
N GLN A 73 4.86 7.00 -8.10
CA GLN A 73 5.59 6.09 -8.98
C GLN A 73 5.57 4.64 -8.50
N PHE A 74 5.40 4.43 -7.19
CA PHE A 74 5.43 3.11 -6.57
C PHE A 74 4.05 2.58 -6.21
N MET A 75 3.04 3.45 -6.23
CA MET A 75 1.66 2.99 -6.16
C MET A 75 1.32 2.24 -7.46
N PRO A 76 0.78 1.01 -7.37
CA PRO A 76 0.27 0.35 -8.56
C PRO A 76 -0.74 1.28 -9.21
N GLY A 77 -0.60 1.50 -10.52
CA GLY A 77 -1.50 2.37 -11.28
C GLY A 77 -2.93 2.06 -10.86
N GLN A 78 -3.60 3.07 -10.32
CA GLN A 78 -4.98 2.96 -9.90
C GLN A 78 -5.74 2.53 -11.15
N ASP A 79 -6.02 1.23 -11.27
CA ASP A 79 -6.94 0.75 -12.28
C ASP A 79 -8.18 1.60 -12.04
N ASP A 80 -8.71 2.28 -13.06
CA ASP A 80 -9.91 3.13 -13.02
C ASP A 80 -11.18 2.28 -12.74
N GLY A 81 -11.04 1.26 -11.88
CA GLY A 81 -12.07 0.47 -11.27
C GLY A 81 -12.87 1.35 -10.33
N LYS A 82 -13.85 2.03 -10.92
CA LYS A 82 -15.12 2.51 -10.35
C LYS A 82 -15.00 2.99 -8.90
N GLY A 83 -15.14 4.30 -8.72
CA GLY A 83 -15.44 4.93 -7.44
C GLY A 83 -16.46 4.12 -6.65
N GLY A 84 -15.93 3.28 -5.77
CA GLY A 84 -16.66 2.59 -4.75
C GLY A 84 -16.93 3.60 -3.65
N GLU A 85 -18.15 3.54 -3.15
CA GLU A 85 -18.60 4.05 -1.85
C GLU A 85 -17.45 4.51 -0.94
N LYS A 86 -17.49 5.80 -0.52
CA LYS A 86 -16.48 6.43 0.35
C LYS A 86 -15.92 5.41 1.33
N ASP A 87 -14.66 5.04 1.15
CA ASP A 87 -14.06 3.99 1.97
C ASP A 87 -14.08 4.49 3.42
N THR A 88 -14.90 3.84 4.26
CA THR A 88 -15.12 4.25 5.65
C THR A 88 -14.03 3.69 6.57
N ARG A 89 -13.14 2.86 6.02
CA ARG A 89 -12.02 2.27 6.76
C ARG A 89 -11.02 3.36 7.13
N TYR A 90 -10.57 3.32 8.38
CA TYR A 90 -9.50 4.18 8.84
C TYR A 90 -8.15 3.48 8.67
N MET A 91 -7.11 4.26 8.37
CA MET A 91 -5.74 3.76 8.31
C MET A 91 -5.32 3.10 9.62
N LYS A 92 -5.77 3.64 10.76
CA LYS A 92 -5.52 3.05 12.09
C LYS A 92 -5.99 1.60 12.20
N ASP A 93 -7.08 1.23 11.54
CA ASP A 93 -7.65 -0.13 11.59
C ASP A 93 -6.82 -1.08 10.74
N ILE A 94 -6.37 -0.62 9.58
CA ILE A 94 -5.46 -1.36 8.67
C ILE A 94 -4.12 -1.60 9.37
N VAL A 95 -3.53 -0.56 9.94
CA VAL A 95 -2.26 -0.64 10.68
C VAL A 95 -2.38 -1.57 11.88
N SER A 96 -3.47 -1.46 12.65
CA SER A 96 -3.73 -2.36 13.78
C SER A 96 -3.80 -3.82 13.33
N PHE A 97 -4.47 -4.10 12.20
CA PHE A 97 -4.53 -5.44 11.63
C PHE A 97 -3.16 -5.97 11.23
N ILE A 98 -2.31 -5.15 10.59
CA ILE A 98 -0.95 -5.52 10.20
C ILE A 98 -0.10 -5.86 11.43
N ILE A 99 -0.18 -5.04 12.48
CA ILE A 99 0.52 -5.28 13.74
C ILE A 99 0.06 -6.58 14.41
N VAL A 100 -1.25 -6.79 14.53
CA VAL A 100 -1.83 -8.02 15.10
C VAL A 100 -1.46 -9.25 14.28
N SER A 101 -1.25 -9.09 12.97
CA SER A 101 -0.80 -10.18 12.08
C SER A 101 0.67 -10.59 12.29
N GLY A 102 1.38 -9.89 13.18
CA GLY A 102 2.73 -10.21 13.63
C GLY A 102 3.83 -9.41 12.95
N VAL A 103 3.51 -8.29 12.29
CA VAL A 103 4.52 -7.35 11.80
C VAL A 103 4.95 -6.44 12.95
N ASP A 104 6.25 -6.11 12.99
CA ASP A 104 6.82 -5.28 14.04
C ASP A 104 6.12 -3.89 14.14
N PRO A 105 5.58 -3.51 15.32
CA PRO A 105 4.88 -2.24 15.47
C PRO A 105 5.74 -1.01 15.20
N HIS A 106 7.03 -1.07 15.55
CA HIS A 106 7.93 0.07 15.36
C HIS A 106 8.14 0.33 13.87
N PHE A 107 8.42 -0.72 13.10
CA PHE A 107 8.50 -0.66 11.64
C PHE A 107 7.21 -0.10 11.02
N VAL A 108 6.04 -0.64 11.39
CA VAL A 108 4.75 -0.22 10.80
C VAL A 108 4.43 1.24 11.09
N MET A 109 4.75 1.72 12.29
CA MET A 109 4.40 3.09 12.69
C MET A 109 5.43 4.12 12.21
N GLU A 110 6.73 3.85 12.35
CA GLU A 110 7.78 4.86 12.14
C GLU A 110 8.50 4.74 10.79
N GLU A 111 8.50 3.56 10.17
CA GLU A 111 9.28 3.32 8.94
C GLU A 111 8.41 3.14 7.69
N MET A 112 7.26 2.50 7.83
CA MET A 112 6.38 2.15 6.71
C MET A 112 5.72 3.38 6.08
N GLU A 113 5.73 3.43 4.76
CA GLU A 113 5.07 4.48 3.97
C GLU A 113 3.78 3.96 3.31
N LEU A 114 2.93 4.89 2.84
CA LEU A 114 1.64 4.55 2.23
C LEU A 114 1.77 3.66 0.98
N GLN A 115 2.87 3.80 0.24
CA GLN A 115 3.15 3.01 -0.96
C GLN A 115 3.54 1.55 -0.67
N ASP A 116 3.99 1.24 0.55
CA ASP A 116 4.40 -0.11 0.94
C ASP A 116 3.21 -0.98 1.37
N LEU A 117 2.09 -0.36 1.72
CA LEU A 117 0.88 -1.02 2.21
C LEU A 117 0.37 -2.14 1.28
N PRO A 118 0.23 -1.92 -0.05
CA PRO A 118 -0.22 -2.97 -0.95
C PRO A 118 0.68 -4.21 -0.94
N LEU A 119 2.00 -4.03 -0.80
CA LEU A 119 2.97 -5.12 -0.75
C LEU A 119 2.77 -5.97 0.50
N ILE A 120 2.68 -5.33 1.66
CA ILE A 120 2.50 -6.02 2.94
C ILE A 120 1.13 -6.70 3.02
N MET A 121 0.06 -6.02 2.57
CA MET A 121 -1.27 -6.62 2.52
C MET A 121 -1.29 -7.88 1.67
N LYS A 122 -0.69 -7.85 0.48
CA LYS A 122 -0.59 -9.03 -0.39
C LYS A 122 0.18 -10.18 0.28
N ALA A 123 1.26 -9.89 1.00
CA ALA A 123 2.01 -10.89 1.74
C ALA A 123 1.18 -11.52 2.87
N LEU A 124 0.43 -10.72 3.62
CA LEU A 124 -0.47 -11.17 4.69
C LEU A 124 -1.62 -12.03 4.14
N GLU A 125 -2.23 -11.61 3.03
CA GLU A 125 -3.26 -12.40 2.35
C GLU A 125 -2.72 -13.73 1.86
N THR A 126 -1.52 -13.75 1.28
CA THR A 126 -0.86 -14.97 0.82
C THR A 126 -0.58 -15.92 1.99
N LYS A 127 -0.03 -15.40 3.10
CA LYS A 127 0.18 -16.16 4.34
C LYS A 127 -1.13 -16.76 4.86
N ARG A 128 -2.22 -15.98 4.84
CA ARG A 128 -3.55 -16.45 5.24
C ARG A 128 -4.10 -17.53 4.31
N ARG A 129 -3.95 -17.36 2.98
CA ARG A 129 -4.35 -18.38 1.99
C ARG A 129 -3.62 -19.68 2.26
N ILE A 130 -2.29 -19.67 2.40
CA ILE A 130 -1.48 -20.86 2.71
C ILE A 130 -1.97 -21.54 3.99
N SER A 131 -2.19 -20.79 5.08
CA SER A 131 -2.67 -21.38 6.34
C SER A 131 -4.05 -22.04 6.22
N LEU A 132 -4.93 -21.50 5.36
CA LEU A 132 -6.25 -22.07 5.11
C LEU A 132 -6.16 -23.30 4.19
N GLU A 133 -5.25 -23.32 3.23
CA GLU A 133 -4.91 -24.49 2.41
C GLU A 133 -4.35 -25.64 3.25
N ASP A 134 -3.48 -25.34 4.21
CA ASP A 134 -2.94 -26.35 5.14
C ASP A 134 -4.07 -26.99 5.97
N LYS A 135 -4.98 -26.17 6.50
CA LYS A 135 -6.16 -26.64 7.24
C LYS A 135 -7.10 -27.46 6.36
N ARG A 136 -7.30 -27.03 5.10
CA ARG A 136 -8.09 -27.77 4.11
C ARG A 136 -7.48 -29.14 3.85
N THR A 137 -6.16 -29.20 3.63
CA THR A 137 -5.40 -30.43 3.39
C THR A 137 -5.50 -31.37 4.59
N PHE A 138 -5.28 -30.86 5.80
CA PHE A 138 -5.39 -31.67 7.02
C PHE A 138 -6.81 -32.22 7.23
N THR A 139 -7.82 -31.39 6.98
CA THR A 139 -9.23 -31.80 7.07
C THR A 139 -9.54 -32.91 6.08
N TYR A 140 -9.09 -32.77 4.83
CA TYR A 140 -9.23 -33.79 3.79
C TYR A 140 -8.59 -35.12 4.23
N LEU A 141 -7.35 -35.10 4.71
CA LEU A 141 -6.64 -36.30 5.17
C LEU A 141 -7.35 -36.99 6.35
N THR A 142 -7.92 -36.20 7.25
CA THR A 142 -8.65 -36.71 8.42
C THR A 142 -9.98 -37.35 8.02
N MET A 143 -10.68 -36.79 7.03
CA MET A 143 -11.96 -37.32 6.54
C MET A 143 -11.79 -38.49 5.56
N LEU A 144 -10.62 -38.62 4.91
CA LEU A 144 -10.35 -39.61 3.87
C LEU A 144 -10.74 -41.06 4.25
N PRO A 145 -10.46 -41.58 5.47
CA PRO A 145 -10.87 -42.93 5.86
C PRO A 145 -12.39 -43.14 5.94
N HIS A 146 -13.16 -42.07 5.99
CA HIS A 146 -14.61 -42.06 6.17
C HIS A 146 -15.36 -41.58 4.92
N MET A 147 -14.65 -41.31 3.83
CA MET A 147 -15.22 -40.75 2.60
C MET A 147 -15.08 -41.70 1.41
N ASP A 148 -16.12 -41.71 0.59
CA ASP A 148 -16.11 -42.39 -0.70
C ASP A 148 -15.45 -41.47 -1.73
N THR A 149 -14.15 -41.68 -1.95
CA THR A 149 -13.31 -40.85 -2.84
C THR A 149 -13.76 -40.87 -4.30
N SER A 150 -14.57 -41.86 -4.71
CA SER A 150 -15.15 -41.93 -6.05
C SER A 150 -16.13 -40.79 -6.37
N LYS A 151 -16.65 -40.11 -5.33
CA LYS A 151 -17.63 -39.02 -5.45
C LYS A 151 -17.01 -37.62 -5.50
N LEU A 152 -15.70 -37.49 -5.28
CA LEU A 152 -14.98 -36.21 -5.28
C LEU A 152 -14.33 -35.99 -6.66
N LYS A 153 -14.89 -35.10 -7.48
CA LYS A 153 -14.40 -34.84 -8.84
C LYS A 153 -13.23 -33.84 -8.85
N ASN A 154 -13.23 -32.89 -7.93
CA ASN A 154 -12.19 -31.87 -7.78
C ASN A 154 -11.39 -32.04 -6.47
N GLY A 155 -11.45 -33.22 -5.86
CA GLY A 155 -10.66 -33.55 -4.67
C GLY A 155 -10.98 -32.68 -3.45
N MET A 156 -9.99 -31.94 -2.95
CA MET A 156 -10.09 -31.13 -1.73
C MET A 156 -11.07 -29.94 -1.87
N GLU A 157 -11.20 -29.39 -3.07
CA GLU A 157 -12.04 -28.22 -3.37
C GLU A 157 -13.54 -28.54 -3.22
N ASP A 158 -13.92 -29.80 -3.46
CA ASP A 158 -15.31 -30.27 -3.27
C ASP A 158 -15.69 -30.39 -1.78
N ILE A 159 -14.72 -30.47 -0.87
CA ILE A 159 -14.94 -30.53 0.58
C ILE A 159 -15.01 -29.12 1.18
N LEU A 160 -14.07 -28.25 0.81
CA LEU A 160 -13.99 -26.88 1.28
C LEU A 160 -13.56 -25.96 0.15
N SER A 161 -14.52 -25.24 -0.42
CA SER A 161 -14.26 -24.27 -1.48
C SER A 161 -13.90 -22.91 -0.91
N PHE A 162 -12.82 -22.33 -1.41
CA PHE A 162 -12.40 -20.98 -1.09
C PHE A 162 -12.77 -19.98 -2.20
N PRO A 163 -12.94 -18.68 -1.86
CA PRO A 163 -13.24 -17.66 -2.85
C PRO A 163 -12.22 -17.60 -4.00
N TRP A 164 -10.94 -17.90 -3.73
CA TRP A 164 -9.85 -17.84 -4.70
C TRP A 164 -9.68 -19.09 -5.58
N ASP A 165 -10.40 -20.18 -5.35
CA ASP A 165 -10.34 -21.36 -6.23
C ASP A 165 -10.86 -21.04 -7.65
N LYS A 166 -11.67 -19.98 -7.78
CA LYS A 166 -12.18 -19.46 -9.06
C LYS A 166 -11.15 -18.60 -9.80
N GLU A 167 -10.07 -18.18 -9.12
CA GLU A 167 -9.01 -17.37 -9.71
C GLU A 167 -8.04 -18.29 -10.46
N LYS A 168 -7.94 -18.15 -11.79
CA LYS A 168 -6.91 -18.88 -12.54
C LYS A 168 -5.53 -18.31 -12.18
N PRO A 169 -4.54 -19.12 -11.76
CA PRO A 169 -3.20 -18.62 -11.50
C PRO A 169 -2.62 -18.06 -12.81
N LYS A 170 -2.36 -16.76 -12.84
CA LYS A 170 -1.58 -16.15 -13.92
C LYS A 170 -0.12 -16.50 -13.66
N ALA A 171 0.51 -17.24 -14.57
CA ALA A 171 1.94 -17.51 -14.48
C ALA A 171 2.71 -16.18 -14.41
N PRO A 172 3.63 -15.99 -13.45
CA PRO A 172 4.43 -14.77 -13.39
C PRO A 172 5.32 -14.73 -14.64
N LYS A 173 5.04 -13.80 -15.56
CA LYS A 173 5.98 -13.44 -16.61
C LYS A 173 7.10 -12.67 -15.94
N GLN A 174 8.28 -13.29 -15.80
CA GLN A 174 9.47 -12.54 -15.45
C GLN A 174 9.79 -11.62 -16.64
N PRO A 175 9.90 -10.29 -16.43
CA PRO A 175 10.38 -9.41 -17.48
C PRO A 175 11.86 -9.72 -17.70
N VAL A 176 12.18 -10.38 -18.80
CA VAL A 176 13.55 -10.58 -19.27
C VAL A 176 13.79 -9.53 -20.34
N MET A 177 14.74 -8.62 -20.08
CA MET A 177 15.20 -7.68 -21.11
C MET A 177 15.88 -8.49 -22.20
N SER A 178 15.40 -8.34 -23.43
CA SER A 178 16.06 -8.94 -24.59
C SER A 178 17.38 -8.23 -24.91
N GLU A 179 18.30 -8.94 -25.53
CA GLU A 179 19.61 -8.42 -25.94
C GLU A 179 19.46 -7.22 -26.91
N GLU A 180 18.46 -7.26 -27.79
CA GLU A 180 18.14 -6.15 -28.69
C GLU A 180 17.59 -4.91 -27.97
N GLU A 181 16.83 -5.08 -26.87
CA GLU A 181 16.38 -3.96 -26.04
C GLU A 181 17.57 -3.30 -25.32
N PHE A 182 18.52 -4.11 -24.85
CA PHE A 182 19.75 -3.62 -24.24
C PHE A 182 20.59 -2.79 -25.22
N ASP A 183 20.86 -3.31 -26.42
CA ASP A 183 21.67 -2.61 -27.42
C ASP A 183 21.01 -1.30 -27.89
N ARG A 184 19.69 -1.29 -28.08
CA ARG A 184 18.91 -0.08 -28.41
C ARG A 184 19.04 0.99 -27.32
N ILE A 185 18.97 0.61 -26.05
CA ILE A 185 19.15 1.52 -24.92
C ILE A 185 20.58 2.08 -24.91
N MET A 186 21.58 1.22 -25.11
CA MET A 186 22.99 1.62 -25.15
C MET A 186 23.30 2.59 -26.31
N GLU A 187 22.68 2.41 -27.48
CA GLU A 187 22.80 3.36 -28.58
C GLU A 187 22.15 4.72 -28.29
N GLN A 188 21.01 4.76 -27.59
CA GLN A 188 20.36 6.01 -27.20
C GLN A 188 21.24 6.83 -26.25
N TYR A 189 21.90 6.19 -25.27
CA TYR A 189 22.85 6.86 -24.39
C TYR A 189 24.05 7.42 -25.14
N LYS A 190 24.61 6.67 -26.09
CA LYS A 190 25.73 7.14 -26.94
C LYS A 190 25.35 8.34 -27.81
N LYS A 191 24.10 8.42 -28.29
CA LYS A 191 23.60 9.57 -29.07
C LYS A 191 23.39 10.82 -28.21
N HIS A 192 22.98 10.66 -26.96
CA HIS A 192 22.84 11.77 -26.02
C HIS A 192 24.19 12.39 -25.62
N ASP A 193 25.24 11.58 -25.50
CA ASP A 193 26.60 12.03 -25.18
C ASP A 193 27.22 12.84 -26.34
N ASN A 194 26.98 12.41 -27.58
CA ASN A 194 27.50 13.05 -28.79
C ASN A 194 26.72 14.32 -29.23
N GLY A 195 25.60 14.65 -28.57
CA GLY A 195 24.76 15.83 -28.87
C GLY A 195 25.00 17.04 -27.96
N THR A 196 25.97 16.95 -27.05
CA THR A 196 26.27 17.98 -26.03
C THR A 196 27.65 18.62 -26.26
N THR A 197 27.97 18.98 -27.50
CA THR A 197 29.11 19.87 -27.83
C THR A 197 28.68 21.00 -28.75
#